data_AF-A0A7L4TGI2-F1
#
_entry.id   AF-A0A7L4TGI2-F1
#
_cell.length_a   1.000
_cell.length_b   1.000
_cell.length_c   1.000
_cell.angle_alpha   90.00
_cell.angle_beta   90.00
_cell.angle_gamma   90.00
#
_symmetry.space_group_name_H-M   'P 1'
#
loop_
_entity.id
_entity.type
_entity.pdbx_description
1 polymer ?
#
loop_
_entity_poly.entity_id
_entity_poly.type
_entity_poly.pdbx_seq_one_letter_code
_entity_poly.pdbx_strand_id
1 'polypeptide(L)'
;MSVLHFYNCNAQDNRIKLSEIINDIYFPLFNMKKTILLIFLCLVIQSCNSQKKDLSQITFSEKHDTFFGNIPNKFRLSIDAKTYTGYYKSEADQILNFNDVSISDYKNEKGGFGTNSVAFAFTKKDSVLCEYIVYLYTHKSIEKIISALNSKLGKAKFVRKFHQTDKLPDAYLWKNNHIIYLLNGASQHAAWLTVFDTNRQELYENRISGSFQYYYDYLEYLKKHQKTDKQISFYQYAKIEESEGSNYVINSYVKP
;
A
#
# COMPACT_ATOMS: atom_id res chain seq x y z
N MET A 1 -6.59 32.72 54.93
CA MET A 1 -5.12 32.58 54.80
C MET A 1 -4.88 31.98 53.42
N SER A 2 -4.46 32.68 52.37
CA SER A 2 -3.61 33.86 52.25
C SER A 2 -4.22 34.91 51.32
N VAL A 3 -3.71 36.13 51.43
CA VAL A 3 -4.32 37.41 51.07
C VAL A 3 -3.34 38.19 50.17
N LEU A 4 -3.88 38.85 49.13
CA LEU A 4 -3.38 40.03 48.38
C LEU A 4 -2.01 39.88 47.65
N HIS A 5 -1.74 40.51 46.51
CA HIS A 5 -2.06 41.87 46.10
C HIS A 5 -2.29 42.02 44.59
N PHE A 6 -3.37 42.71 44.24
CA PHE A 6 -3.46 43.53 43.03
C PHE A 6 -2.63 44.80 43.24
N TYR A 7 -1.82 45.16 42.24
CA TYR A 7 -1.34 46.54 42.09
C TYR A 7 -1.97 47.16 40.85
N ASN A 8 -2.69 48.24 41.11
CA ASN A 8 -3.15 49.25 40.18
C ASN A 8 -2.03 50.31 40.09
N CYS A 9 -1.70 50.83 38.91
CA CYS A 9 -0.95 52.08 38.84
C CYS A 9 -1.37 52.93 37.64
N ASN A 10 -1.61 54.19 37.96
CA ASN A 10 -2.16 55.25 37.14
C ASN A 10 -1.20 55.75 36.06
N ALA A 11 -1.81 56.41 35.08
CA ALA A 11 -1.20 57.15 33.99
C ALA A 11 -0.15 58.18 34.43
N GLN A 12 0.90 58.30 33.63
CA GLN A 12 1.60 59.57 33.43
C GLN A 12 1.96 59.74 31.95
N ASP A 13 1.46 60.85 31.43
CA ASP A 13 1.73 61.46 30.14
C ASP A 13 3.23 61.72 29.97
N ASN A 14 3.82 61.16 28.90
CA ASN A 14 5.13 61.57 28.41
C ASN A 14 5.13 61.43 26.90
N ARG A 15 4.74 62.52 26.22
CA ARG A 15 5.10 62.79 24.83
C ARG A 15 6.63 62.80 24.70
N ILE A 16 7.21 61.64 24.44
CA ILE A 16 8.58 61.52 23.96
C ILE A 16 8.51 61.27 22.45
N LYS A 17 9.19 62.15 21.71
CA LYS A 17 9.29 62.17 20.26
C LYS A 17 9.68 60.80 19.70
N LEU A 18 8.70 60.12 19.09
CA LEU A 18 8.92 58.91 18.27
C LEU A 18 9.69 59.18 16.96
N SER A 19 10.13 60.43 16.73
CA SER A 19 10.91 60.83 15.56
C SER A 19 12.43 60.66 15.71
N GLU A 20 12.93 60.20 16.87
CA GLU A 20 14.38 60.08 17.13
C GLU A 20 14.85 58.66 17.51
N ILE A 21 13.99 57.63 17.44
CA ILE A 21 14.36 56.21 17.68
C ILE A 21 14.20 55.36 16.40
N ILE A 22 14.38 55.95 15.22
CA ILE A 22 14.33 55.23 13.93
C ILE A 22 15.68 55.20 13.21
N ASN A 23 16.73 55.84 13.73
CA ASN A 23 17.98 56.00 12.98
C ASN A 23 19.15 55.06 13.36
N ASP A 24 19.02 54.16 14.34
CA ASP A 24 20.12 53.27 14.73
C ASP A 24 19.80 51.78 14.66
N ILE A 25 18.98 51.37 13.69
CA ILE A 25 19.03 49.99 13.19
C ILE A 25 19.60 50.04 11.77
N TYR A 26 20.92 50.16 11.72
CA TYR A 26 21.73 49.74 10.58
C TYR A 26 21.48 48.24 10.35
N PHE A 27 20.42 47.90 9.61
CA PHE A 27 20.40 46.65 8.87
C PHE A 27 21.46 46.81 7.77
N PRO A 28 22.57 46.07 7.77
CA PRO A 28 23.43 46.06 6.60
C PRO A 28 22.54 45.64 5.43
N LEU A 29 22.69 46.34 4.30
CA LEU A 29 22.14 46.00 2.99
C LEU A 29 22.54 44.55 2.64
N PHE A 30 21.87 43.59 3.27
CA PHE A 30 21.93 42.17 2.96
C PHE A 30 21.24 42.08 1.61
N ASN A 31 22.07 42.08 0.56
CA ASN A 31 21.72 41.84 -0.84
C ASN A 31 20.28 41.31 -0.97
N MET A 32 19.32 42.17 -1.33
CA MET A 32 17.90 41.79 -1.51
C MET A 32 17.74 40.52 -2.36
N LYS A 33 18.67 40.33 -3.31
CA LYS A 33 18.79 39.11 -4.14
C LYS A 33 18.97 37.83 -3.32
N LYS A 34 19.76 37.85 -2.26
CA LYS A 34 20.02 36.70 -1.37
C LYS A 34 18.80 36.37 -0.49
N THR A 35 18.08 37.39 -0.02
CA THR A 35 16.86 37.21 0.79
C THR A 35 15.71 36.65 -0.05
N ILE A 36 15.52 37.14 -1.28
CA ILE A 36 14.53 36.60 -2.22
C ILE A 36 14.85 35.14 -2.58
N LEU A 37 16.14 34.82 -2.81
CA LEU A 37 16.59 33.46 -3.09
C LEU A 37 16.31 32.50 -1.91
N LEU A 38 16.53 32.96 -0.67
CA LEU A 38 16.27 32.17 0.53
C LEU A 38 14.77 31.89 0.72
N ILE A 39 13.91 32.88 0.47
CA ILE A 39 12.45 32.72 0.52
C ILE A 39 11.98 31.73 -0.57
N PHE A 40 12.50 31.84 -1.80
CA PHE A 40 12.22 30.88 -2.86
C PHE A 40 12.67 29.45 -2.50
N LEU A 41 13.84 29.30 -1.89
CA LEU A 41 14.35 28.01 -1.44
C LEU A 41 13.44 27.40 -0.36
N CYS A 42 12.99 28.19 0.62
CA CYS A 42 12.05 27.74 1.65
C CYS A 42 10.68 27.32 1.07
N LEU A 43 10.16 28.05 0.07
CA LEU A 43 8.91 27.70 -0.61
C LEU A 43 9.03 26.39 -1.42
N VAL A 44 10.18 26.17 -2.06
CA VAL A 44 10.46 24.90 -2.77
C VAL A 44 10.54 23.73 -1.78
N ILE A 45 11.18 23.91 -0.62
CA ILE A 45 11.27 22.85 0.42
C ILE A 45 9.90 22.57 1.07
N GLN A 46 9.05 23.59 1.25
CA GLN A 46 7.70 23.41 1.83
C GLN A 46 6.67 22.81 0.87
N SER A 47 6.85 22.98 -0.45
CA SER A 47 5.95 22.41 -1.47
C SER A 47 6.08 20.89 -1.67
N CYS A 48 7.05 20.23 -1.02
CA CYS A 48 7.29 18.79 -1.13
C CYS A 48 6.47 17.91 -0.16
N ASN A 49 5.45 18.45 0.53
CA ASN A 49 4.72 17.72 1.58
C ASN A 49 3.42 17.03 1.15
N SER A 50 3.07 17.03 -0.15
CA SER A 50 2.07 16.10 -0.69
C SER A 50 2.80 14.90 -1.30
N GLN A 51 3.36 14.06 -0.44
CA GLN A 51 4.07 12.86 -0.86
C GLN A 51 3.05 11.85 -1.39
N LYS A 52 2.93 11.74 -2.71
CA LYS A 52 2.24 10.61 -3.34
C LYS A 52 3.02 9.34 -3.00
N LYS A 53 2.31 8.30 -2.56
CA LYS A 53 2.89 7.00 -2.24
C LYS A 53 2.42 5.98 -3.26
N ASP A 54 3.35 5.41 -3.99
CA ASP A 54 3.07 4.34 -4.95
C ASP A 54 3.18 2.98 -4.27
N LEU A 55 2.14 2.15 -4.41
CA LEU A 55 2.04 0.83 -3.79
C LEU A 55 3.14 -0.14 -4.28
N SER A 56 3.68 0.05 -5.48
CA SER A 56 4.77 -0.76 -6.03
C SER A 56 6.14 -0.48 -5.38
N GLN A 57 6.25 0.63 -4.64
CA GLN A 57 7.48 1.07 -3.97
C GLN A 57 7.44 0.82 -2.45
N ILE A 58 6.32 0.30 -1.94
CA ILE A 58 6.17 -0.02 -0.52
C ILE A 58 7.17 -1.10 -0.13
N THR A 59 7.78 -0.90 1.04
CA THR A 59 8.64 -1.92 1.64
C THR A 59 7.97 -2.45 2.91
N PHE A 60 8.05 -3.75 3.15
CA PHE A 60 7.53 -4.40 4.37
C PHE A 60 8.47 -4.19 5.58
N SER A 61 9.05 -2.98 5.66
CA SER A 61 9.92 -2.50 6.73
C SER A 61 9.42 -1.20 7.36
N GLU A 62 8.42 -0.56 6.74
CA GLU A 62 7.90 0.74 7.17
C GLU A 62 7.10 0.65 8.46
N LYS A 63 7.29 1.64 9.34
CA LYS A 63 6.61 1.73 10.64
C LYS A 63 5.31 2.54 10.52
N HIS A 64 4.28 2.11 11.25
CA HIS A 64 2.95 2.71 11.23
C HIS A 64 2.94 4.24 11.47
N ASP A 65 3.69 4.71 12.46
CA ASP A 65 3.79 6.12 12.86
C ASP A 65 4.26 7.05 11.73
N THR A 66 5.16 6.56 10.88
CA THR A 66 5.70 7.30 9.74
C THR A 66 5.02 6.97 8.41
N PHE A 67 4.33 5.83 8.31
CA PHE A 67 3.89 5.28 7.02
C PHE A 67 2.89 6.20 6.30
N PHE A 68 1.92 6.75 7.03
CA PHE A 68 0.83 7.51 6.43
C PHE A 68 1.19 8.97 6.16
N GLY A 69 2.03 9.60 6.99
CA GLY A 69 2.22 11.05 6.95
C GLY A 69 0.88 11.78 6.96
N ASN A 70 0.58 12.50 5.87
CA ASN A 70 -0.69 13.24 5.69
C ASN A 70 -1.80 12.45 4.96
N ILE A 71 -1.57 11.17 4.62
CA ILE A 71 -2.51 10.35 3.86
C ILE A 71 -3.69 9.95 4.77
N PRO A 72 -4.93 10.36 4.43
CA PRO A 72 -6.08 10.08 5.28
C PRO A 72 -6.38 8.58 5.26
N ASN A 73 -6.64 8.04 6.45
CA ASN A 73 -6.93 6.64 6.65
C ASN A 73 -7.93 6.46 7.80
N LYS A 74 -8.63 5.31 7.81
CA LYS A 74 -9.59 4.94 8.84
C LYS A 74 -9.25 3.54 9.35
N PHE A 75 -9.07 3.43 10.67
CA PHE A 75 -8.87 2.15 11.32
C PHE A 75 -10.16 1.31 11.32
N ARG A 76 -10.02 0.02 11.03
CA ARG A 76 -11.05 -1.01 11.16
C ARG A 76 -10.45 -2.21 11.89
N LEU A 77 -11.04 -2.55 13.03
CA LEU A 77 -10.65 -3.73 13.80
C LEU A 77 -10.84 -5.00 12.95
N SER A 78 -9.89 -5.93 13.01
CA SER A 78 -10.03 -7.26 12.43
C SER A 78 -10.09 -8.28 13.56
N ILE A 79 -11.13 -9.12 13.55
CA ILE A 79 -11.40 -10.10 14.61
C ILE A 79 -10.48 -11.34 14.48
N ASP A 80 -9.87 -11.54 13.31
CA ASP A 80 -9.25 -12.83 12.93
C ASP A 80 -7.72 -12.89 13.02
N ALA A 81 -7.03 -11.85 13.49
CA ALA A 81 -5.59 -11.78 13.32
C ALA A 81 -4.79 -11.98 14.62
N LYS A 82 -4.06 -13.11 14.70
CA LYS A 82 -2.95 -13.30 15.67
C LYS A 82 -1.84 -12.26 15.42
N THR A 83 -1.55 -11.98 14.15
CA THR A 83 -0.39 -11.20 13.70
C THR A 83 -0.56 -9.67 13.78
N TYR A 84 -1.77 -9.12 13.60
CA TYR A 84 -2.07 -7.68 13.58
C TYR A 84 -3.46 -7.40 14.18
N THR A 85 -3.76 -6.15 14.60
CA THR A 85 -5.03 -5.81 15.27
C THR A 85 -6.16 -5.39 14.33
N GLY A 86 -5.83 -4.98 13.12
CA GLY A 86 -6.81 -4.48 12.17
C GLY A 86 -6.15 -3.88 10.95
N TYR A 87 -6.95 -3.17 10.17
CA TYR A 87 -6.52 -2.51 8.95
C TYR A 87 -6.74 -1.01 9.01
N TYR A 88 -5.84 -0.27 8.37
CA TYR A 88 -5.99 1.14 8.11
C TYR A 88 -6.36 1.31 6.63
N LYS A 89 -7.64 1.62 6.38
CA LYS A 89 -8.20 1.76 5.04
C LYS A 89 -8.06 3.20 4.54
N SER A 90 -7.57 3.38 3.31
CA SER A 90 -7.54 4.65 2.61
C SER A 90 -8.23 4.55 1.25
N GLU A 91 -8.94 5.61 0.89
CA GLU A 91 -9.58 5.84 -0.43
C GLU A 91 -8.93 7.04 -1.13
N ALA A 92 -7.77 7.50 -0.64
CA ALA A 92 -7.11 8.69 -1.14
C ALA A 92 -6.37 8.44 -2.45
N ASP A 93 -6.56 9.33 -3.42
CA ASP A 93 -5.89 9.27 -4.73
C ASP A 93 -4.34 9.30 -4.60
N GLN A 94 -3.82 9.87 -3.51
CA GLN A 94 -2.38 9.94 -3.21
C GLN A 94 -1.71 8.59 -2.97
N ILE A 95 -2.46 7.56 -2.56
CA ILE A 95 -1.93 6.21 -2.26
C ILE A 95 -2.48 5.12 -3.19
N LEU A 96 -3.45 5.47 -4.04
CA LEU A 96 -4.07 4.56 -5.02
C LEU A 96 -3.36 4.61 -6.37
N ASN A 97 -2.05 4.36 -6.35
CA ASN A 97 -1.20 4.25 -7.52
C ASN A 97 -0.35 2.98 -7.41
N PHE A 98 -0.14 2.29 -8.52
CA PHE A 98 0.77 1.15 -8.60
C PHE A 98 1.62 1.26 -9.86
N ASN A 99 2.92 1.37 -9.71
CA ASN A 99 3.88 1.52 -10.80
C ASN A 99 3.48 2.68 -11.72
N ASP A 100 3.22 3.85 -11.11
CA ASP A 100 2.77 5.10 -11.73
C ASP A 100 1.37 5.03 -12.40
N VAL A 101 0.67 3.90 -12.28
CA VAL A 101 -0.70 3.74 -12.79
C VAL A 101 -1.70 4.05 -11.68
N SER A 102 -2.53 5.07 -11.90
CA SER A 102 -3.64 5.40 -11.00
C SER A 102 -4.76 4.37 -11.08
N ILE A 103 -5.14 3.86 -9.91
CA ILE A 103 -6.27 2.95 -9.67
C ILE A 103 -7.37 3.62 -8.84
N SER A 104 -7.37 4.94 -8.72
CA SER A 104 -8.40 5.74 -8.02
C SER A 104 -9.59 6.10 -8.91
N ASP A 105 -9.77 5.39 -10.03
CA ASP A 105 -10.72 5.75 -11.09
C ASP A 105 -12.18 5.36 -10.81
N TYR A 106 -12.45 4.76 -9.66
CA TYR A 106 -13.80 4.42 -9.23
C TYR A 106 -14.06 4.84 -7.79
N LYS A 107 -15.03 5.74 -7.62
CA LYS A 107 -15.59 6.19 -6.34
C LYS A 107 -17.09 5.90 -6.36
N ASN A 108 -17.62 5.44 -5.24
CA ASN A 108 -19.01 4.97 -5.16
C ASN A 108 -20.00 6.02 -5.65
N GLU A 109 -20.61 5.77 -6.80
CA GLU A 109 -21.76 6.49 -7.31
C GLU A 109 -23.04 5.82 -6.78
N LYS A 110 -24.14 6.56 -6.65
CA LYS A 110 -25.39 6.04 -6.06
C LYS A 110 -25.84 4.76 -6.79
N GLY A 111 -25.84 3.62 -6.09
CA GLY A 111 -26.19 2.30 -6.63
C GLY A 111 -25.00 1.43 -7.08
N GLY A 112 -23.76 1.89 -6.88
CA GLY A 112 -22.52 1.17 -7.22
C GLY A 112 -21.97 0.24 -6.12
N PHE A 113 -20.89 -0.47 -6.47
CA PHE A 113 -20.25 -1.49 -5.62
C PHE A 113 -19.13 -0.95 -4.73
N GLY A 114 -19.20 0.29 -4.25
CA GLY A 114 -18.21 0.84 -3.32
C GLY A 114 -17.16 1.73 -4.01
N THR A 115 -15.99 1.91 -3.38
CA THR A 115 -14.92 2.82 -3.83
C THR A 115 -13.60 2.07 -3.81
N ASN A 116 -12.80 2.19 -4.88
CA ASN A 116 -11.47 1.61 -4.91
C ASN A 116 -10.67 2.08 -3.69
N SER A 117 -9.95 1.16 -3.05
CA SER A 117 -9.32 1.46 -1.76
C SER A 117 -8.15 0.54 -1.48
N VAL A 118 -7.33 0.93 -0.52
CA VAL A 118 -6.24 0.09 0.00
C VAL A 118 -6.35 0.00 1.52
N ALA A 119 -6.11 -1.18 2.06
CA ALA A 119 -6.10 -1.47 3.48
C ALA A 119 -4.71 -1.97 3.88
N PHE A 120 -4.08 -1.33 4.87
CA PHE A 120 -2.76 -1.71 5.36
C PHE A 120 -2.86 -2.36 6.73
N ALA A 121 -2.09 -3.43 6.95
CA ALA A 121 -1.96 -4.10 8.24
C ALA A 121 -0.52 -3.99 8.77
N PHE A 122 -0.41 -3.69 10.06
CA PHE A 122 0.85 -3.56 10.77
C PHE A 122 0.89 -4.59 11.91
N THR A 123 2.04 -5.23 12.10
CA THR A 123 2.24 -6.23 13.14
C THR A 123 1.96 -5.69 14.54
N LYS A 124 1.38 -6.52 15.43
CA LYS A 124 1.17 -6.11 16.84
C LYS A 124 2.49 -5.91 17.59
N LYS A 125 3.49 -6.73 17.26
CA LYS A 125 4.76 -6.80 17.99
C LYS A 125 5.63 -5.56 17.82
N ASP A 126 5.77 -5.09 16.58
CA ASP A 126 6.76 -4.07 16.20
C ASP A 126 6.17 -2.96 15.32
N SER A 127 4.85 -2.97 15.06
CA SER A 127 4.14 -1.97 14.25
C SER A 127 4.75 -1.75 12.87
N VAL A 128 5.29 -2.82 12.29
CA VAL A 128 5.86 -2.85 10.93
C VAL A 128 4.78 -3.29 9.95
N LEU A 129 4.73 -2.66 8.78
CA LEU A 129 3.83 -3.07 7.71
C LEU A 129 4.10 -4.52 7.32
N CYS A 130 3.06 -5.36 7.34
CA CYS A 130 3.19 -6.77 7.00
C CYS A 130 2.31 -7.21 5.83
N GLU A 131 1.25 -6.46 5.53
CA GLU A 131 0.32 -6.76 4.44
C GLU A 131 -0.35 -5.48 3.96
N TYR A 132 -0.69 -5.42 2.67
CA TYR A 132 -1.74 -4.54 2.20
C TYR A 132 -2.69 -5.25 1.23
N ILE A 133 -3.95 -4.79 1.21
CA ILE A 133 -5.01 -5.32 0.35
C ILE A 133 -5.59 -4.17 -0.45
N VAL A 134 -5.52 -4.25 -1.78
CA VAL A 134 -6.17 -3.31 -2.69
C VAL A 134 -7.51 -3.88 -3.11
N TYR A 135 -8.59 -3.13 -2.93
CA TYR A 135 -9.94 -3.47 -3.38
C TYR A 135 -10.26 -2.68 -4.65
N LEU A 136 -10.70 -3.39 -5.69
CA LEU A 136 -11.02 -2.85 -7.00
C LEU A 136 -12.45 -3.27 -7.37
N TYR A 137 -13.24 -2.34 -7.92
CA TYR A 137 -14.67 -2.55 -8.13
C TYR A 137 -15.12 -2.36 -9.60
N THR A 138 -14.18 -2.33 -10.54
CA THR A 138 -14.49 -2.31 -11.97
C THR A 138 -13.49 -3.15 -12.77
N HIS A 139 -13.94 -3.76 -13.87
CA HIS A 139 -13.04 -4.46 -14.80
C HIS A 139 -11.91 -3.57 -15.31
N LYS A 140 -12.18 -2.28 -15.56
CA LYS A 140 -11.16 -1.32 -15.99
C LYS A 140 -10.04 -1.17 -14.95
N SER A 141 -10.40 -1.03 -13.67
CA SER A 141 -9.40 -0.94 -12.59
C SER A 141 -8.65 -2.27 -12.42
N ILE A 142 -9.31 -3.41 -12.62
CA ILE A 142 -8.71 -4.75 -12.57
C ILE A 142 -7.69 -4.94 -13.71
N GLU A 143 -8.05 -4.60 -14.95
CA GLU A 143 -7.15 -4.70 -16.10
C GLU A 143 -5.93 -3.78 -15.96
N LYS A 144 -6.13 -2.58 -15.41
CA LYS A 144 -5.03 -1.65 -15.08
C LYS A 144 -4.04 -2.28 -14.10
N ILE A 145 -4.52 -2.85 -12.99
CA ILE A 145 -3.61 -3.43 -11.99
C ILE A 145 -2.89 -4.67 -12.55
N ILE A 146 -3.56 -5.52 -13.33
CA ILE A 146 -2.94 -6.68 -13.98
C ILE A 146 -1.85 -6.22 -14.94
N SER A 147 -2.12 -5.19 -15.75
CA SER A 147 -1.15 -4.62 -16.68
C SER A 147 0.05 -4.01 -15.96
N ALA A 148 -0.20 -3.27 -14.88
CA ALA A 148 0.86 -2.64 -14.08
C ALA A 148 1.74 -3.69 -13.37
N LEU A 149 1.14 -4.74 -12.80
CA LEU A 149 1.85 -5.88 -12.22
C LEU A 149 2.69 -6.62 -13.27
N ASN A 150 2.12 -6.88 -14.44
CA ASN A 150 2.85 -7.55 -15.53
C ASN A 150 4.02 -6.71 -16.05
N SER A 151 3.84 -5.39 -16.15
CA SER A 151 4.91 -4.47 -16.54
C SER A 151 6.06 -4.46 -15.51
N LYS A 152 5.73 -4.49 -14.22
CA LYS A 152 6.72 -4.40 -13.13
C LYS A 152 7.40 -5.72 -12.81
N LEU A 153 6.65 -6.82 -12.82
CA LEU A 153 7.06 -8.13 -12.30
C LEU A 153 7.21 -9.21 -13.39
N GLY A 154 6.85 -8.88 -14.63
CA GLY A 154 6.64 -9.87 -15.68
C GLY A 154 5.33 -10.64 -15.50
N LYS A 155 5.12 -11.67 -16.32
CA LYS A 155 3.91 -12.50 -16.26
C LYS A 155 3.72 -13.16 -14.89
N ALA A 156 2.47 -13.37 -14.52
CA ALA A 156 2.09 -14.12 -13.34
C ALA A 156 2.74 -15.53 -13.34
N LYS A 157 3.09 -16.02 -12.15
CA LYS A 157 3.64 -17.38 -11.95
C LYS A 157 2.56 -18.44 -11.96
N PHE A 158 1.35 -18.06 -11.58
CA PHE A 158 0.18 -18.92 -11.55
C PHE A 158 -1.05 -18.11 -11.93
N VAL A 159 -1.90 -18.73 -12.74
CA VAL A 159 -3.21 -18.20 -13.12
C VAL A 159 -4.23 -19.34 -13.06
N ARG A 160 -5.44 -19.04 -12.58
CA ARG A 160 -6.54 -19.99 -12.47
C ARG A 160 -7.82 -19.35 -12.94
N LYS A 161 -8.60 -20.08 -13.73
CA LYS A 161 -9.98 -19.71 -14.09
C LYS A 161 -10.96 -20.25 -13.05
N PHE A 162 -12.04 -19.49 -12.81
CA PHE A 162 -13.17 -19.98 -12.03
C PHE A 162 -14.04 -20.92 -12.88
N HIS A 163 -14.36 -20.50 -14.11
CA HIS A 163 -14.96 -21.35 -15.14
C HIS A 163 -14.10 -21.39 -16.41
N GLN A 164 -14.05 -22.54 -17.08
CA GLN A 164 -13.26 -22.69 -18.31
C GLN A 164 -13.66 -21.70 -19.43
N THR A 165 -14.94 -21.31 -19.45
CA THR A 165 -15.55 -20.36 -20.38
C THR A 165 -15.22 -18.90 -20.08
N ASP A 166 -14.63 -18.59 -18.92
CA ASP A 166 -14.32 -17.21 -18.56
C ASP A 166 -13.27 -16.61 -19.51
N LYS A 167 -13.49 -15.35 -19.91
CA LYS A 167 -12.56 -14.61 -20.77
C LYS A 167 -11.23 -14.32 -20.07
N LEU A 168 -11.29 -14.04 -18.78
CA LEU A 168 -10.13 -13.76 -17.93
C LEU A 168 -9.98 -14.86 -16.87
N PRO A 169 -8.74 -15.23 -16.49
CA PRO A 169 -8.49 -15.90 -15.22
C PRO A 169 -9.12 -15.13 -14.05
N ASP A 170 -9.58 -15.87 -13.04
CA ASP A 170 -10.15 -15.31 -11.81
C ASP A 170 -9.07 -15.00 -10.78
N ALA A 171 -8.00 -15.81 -10.74
CA ALA A 171 -6.91 -15.66 -9.79
C ALA A 171 -5.55 -15.58 -10.49
N TYR A 172 -4.69 -14.69 -9.99
CA TYR A 172 -3.32 -14.48 -10.46
C TYR A 172 -2.36 -14.37 -9.28
N LEU A 173 -1.16 -14.93 -9.45
CA LEU A 173 -0.09 -14.85 -8.47
C LEU A 173 1.19 -14.33 -9.13
N TRP A 174 1.78 -13.30 -8.54
CA TRP A 174 3.16 -12.87 -8.83
C TRP A 174 4.02 -13.05 -7.59
N LYS A 175 5.31 -13.28 -7.81
CA LYS A 175 6.31 -13.38 -6.75
C LYS A 175 7.55 -12.59 -7.14
N ASN A 176 8.02 -11.75 -6.22
CA ASN A 176 9.28 -11.03 -6.34
C ASN A 176 10.06 -11.20 -5.03
N ASN A 177 11.12 -12.00 -5.07
CA ASN A 177 11.88 -12.40 -3.88
C ASN A 177 10.94 -12.99 -2.80
N HIS A 178 10.88 -12.33 -1.64
CA HIS A 178 10.03 -12.70 -0.51
C HIS A 178 8.66 -12.02 -0.53
N ILE A 179 8.29 -11.27 -1.59
CA ILE A 179 6.99 -10.61 -1.69
C ILE A 179 6.08 -11.38 -2.65
N ILE A 180 4.87 -11.66 -2.20
CA ILE A 180 3.82 -12.30 -2.99
C ILE A 180 2.68 -11.32 -3.24
N TYR A 181 2.12 -11.39 -4.46
CA TYR A 181 0.98 -10.62 -4.93
C TYR A 181 -0.11 -11.61 -5.35
N LEU A 182 -1.25 -11.61 -4.67
CA LEU A 182 -2.39 -12.49 -4.91
C LEU A 182 -3.60 -11.68 -5.36
N LEU A 183 -3.96 -11.75 -6.64
CA LEU A 183 -5.19 -11.14 -7.15
C LEU A 183 -6.28 -12.22 -7.25
N ASN A 184 -7.44 -11.99 -6.64
CA ASN A 184 -8.64 -12.84 -6.79
C ASN A 184 -9.81 -12.04 -7.33
N GLY A 185 -10.80 -12.72 -7.90
CA GLY A 185 -12.03 -12.09 -8.39
C GLY A 185 -11.84 -11.36 -9.72
N ALA A 186 -10.74 -11.60 -10.44
CA ALA A 186 -10.39 -10.82 -11.62
C ALA A 186 -11.34 -11.03 -12.81
N SER A 187 -12.06 -12.16 -12.86
CA SER A 187 -13.11 -12.38 -13.85
C SER A 187 -14.47 -11.79 -13.43
N GLN A 188 -14.58 -11.28 -12.20
CA GLN A 188 -15.80 -10.75 -11.60
C GLN A 188 -15.83 -9.21 -11.64
N HIS A 189 -16.90 -8.61 -11.12
CA HIS A 189 -17.03 -7.15 -11.04
C HIS A 189 -16.18 -6.50 -9.95
N ALA A 190 -15.64 -7.29 -9.02
CA ALA A 190 -14.77 -6.82 -7.96
C ALA A 190 -13.61 -7.80 -7.75
N ALA A 191 -12.43 -7.25 -7.49
CA ALA A 191 -11.23 -8.01 -7.21
C ALA A 191 -10.52 -7.45 -5.99
N TRP A 192 -9.71 -8.30 -5.35
CA TRP A 192 -8.79 -7.85 -4.32
C TRP A 192 -7.38 -8.38 -4.58
N LEU A 193 -6.41 -7.48 -4.51
CA LEU A 193 -4.98 -7.78 -4.58
C LEU A 193 -4.42 -7.76 -3.15
N THR A 194 -4.06 -8.92 -2.64
CA THR A 194 -3.36 -9.06 -1.35
C THR A 194 -1.86 -9.13 -1.60
N VAL A 195 -1.09 -8.32 -0.89
CA VAL A 195 0.37 -8.27 -1.01
C VAL A 195 1.01 -8.36 0.37
N PHE A 196 1.95 -9.28 0.53
CA PHE A 196 2.59 -9.55 1.82
C PHE A 196 4.00 -10.14 1.66
N ASP A 197 4.77 -10.06 2.74
CA ASP A 197 6.11 -10.66 2.88
C ASP A 197 6.02 -12.11 3.39
N THR A 198 6.55 -13.05 2.62
CA THR A 198 6.61 -14.48 2.94
C THR A 198 7.54 -14.83 4.10
N ASN A 199 8.45 -13.93 4.50
CA ASN A 199 9.25 -14.10 5.71
C ASN A 199 8.38 -14.10 6.98
N ARG A 200 7.15 -13.59 6.88
CA ARG A 200 6.12 -13.70 7.92
C ARG A 200 5.32 -14.98 7.68
N GLN A 201 5.85 -16.11 8.18
CA GLN A 201 5.29 -17.45 7.96
C GLN A 201 3.77 -17.54 8.25
N GLU A 202 3.30 -16.90 9.33
CA GLU A 202 1.87 -16.86 9.67
C GLU A 202 1.01 -16.25 8.54
N LEU A 203 1.50 -15.23 7.83
CA LEU A 203 0.77 -14.64 6.70
C LEU A 203 0.80 -15.56 5.50
N TYR A 204 1.96 -16.16 5.23
CA TYR A 204 2.15 -17.08 4.12
C TYR A 204 1.18 -18.27 4.19
N GLU A 205 1.09 -18.93 5.35
CA GLU A 205 0.21 -20.08 5.57
C GLU A 205 -1.28 -19.71 5.49
N ASN A 206 -1.66 -18.53 5.99
CA ASN A 206 -3.07 -18.12 6.01
C ASN A 206 -3.56 -17.51 4.68
N ARG A 207 -2.66 -16.93 3.87
CA ARG A 207 -3.03 -16.19 2.65
C ARG A 207 -2.98 -17.00 1.38
N ILE A 208 -2.07 -17.96 1.28
CA ILE A 208 -2.01 -18.82 0.09
C ILE A 208 -2.95 -20.01 0.28
N SER A 209 -4.24 -19.72 0.21
CA SER A 209 -5.32 -20.70 0.35
C SER A 209 -6.33 -20.53 -0.79
N GLY A 210 -7.39 -21.36 -0.79
CA GLY A 210 -8.48 -21.27 -1.76
C GLY A 210 -7.96 -21.39 -3.20
N SER A 211 -8.11 -20.32 -3.99
CA SER A 211 -7.68 -20.29 -5.39
C SER A 211 -6.18 -20.53 -5.61
N PHE A 212 -5.35 -20.35 -4.58
CA PHE A 212 -3.90 -20.54 -4.67
C PHE A 212 -3.39 -21.79 -3.95
N GLN A 213 -4.27 -22.59 -3.34
CA GLN A 213 -3.86 -23.76 -2.55
C GLN A 213 -2.96 -24.70 -3.36
N TYR A 214 -3.31 -24.99 -4.61
CA TYR A 214 -2.49 -25.87 -5.46
C TYR A 214 -1.09 -25.33 -5.72
N TYR A 215 -0.94 -24.00 -5.83
CA TYR A 215 0.37 -23.40 -5.97
C TYR A 215 1.15 -23.49 -4.66
N TYR A 216 0.49 -23.35 -3.51
CA TYR A 216 1.11 -23.62 -2.21
C TYR A 216 1.61 -25.07 -2.12
N ASP A 217 0.78 -26.03 -2.51
CA ASP A 217 1.13 -27.46 -2.48
C ASP A 217 2.34 -27.75 -3.37
N TYR A 218 2.42 -27.11 -4.54
CA TYR A 218 3.61 -27.15 -5.40
C TYR A 218 4.87 -26.61 -4.71
N LEU A 219 4.77 -25.48 -4.00
CA LEU A 219 5.92 -24.92 -3.28
C LEU A 219 6.37 -25.85 -2.14
N GLU A 220 5.43 -26.47 -1.42
CA GLU A 220 5.73 -27.47 -0.41
C GLU A 220 6.33 -28.74 -1.01
N TYR A 221 5.86 -29.17 -2.19
CA TYR A 221 6.47 -30.27 -2.94
C TYR A 221 7.93 -29.97 -3.30
N LEU A 222 8.21 -28.77 -3.84
CA LEU A 222 9.59 -28.36 -4.14
C LEU A 222 10.47 -28.43 -2.90
N LYS A 223 10.00 -27.91 -1.76
CA LYS A 223 10.72 -27.92 -0.49
C LYS A 223 10.97 -29.33 0.03
N LYS A 224 9.93 -30.17 0.08
CA LYS A 224 9.98 -31.57 0.55
C LYS A 224 10.96 -32.41 -0.27
N HIS A 225 11.01 -32.18 -1.58
CA HIS A 225 11.84 -32.95 -2.51
C HIS A 225 13.18 -32.27 -2.83
N GLN A 226 13.52 -31.15 -2.17
CA GLN A 226 14.74 -30.37 -2.40
C GLN A 226 14.92 -29.99 -3.89
N LYS A 227 13.84 -29.56 -4.53
CA LYS A 227 13.78 -29.12 -5.92
C LYS A 227 13.60 -27.61 -6.00
N THR A 228 13.95 -27.06 -7.16
CA THR A 228 13.72 -25.67 -7.52
C THR A 228 12.66 -25.58 -8.62
N ASP A 229 12.06 -24.41 -8.78
CA ASP A 229 11.11 -24.11 -9.85
C ASP A 229 11.71 -24.23 -11.27
N LYS A 230 13.04 -24.17 -11.38
CA LYS A 230 13.79 -24.46 -12.61
C LYS A 230 13.88 -25.94 -12.93
N GLN A 231 13.82 -26.80 -11.91
CA GLN A 231 13.94 -28.26 -12.08
C GLN A 231 12.57 -28.90 -12.30
N ILE A 232 11.55 -28.44 -11.59
CA ILE A 232 10.18 -28.91 -11.74
C ILE A 232 9.30 -27.68 -11.82
N SER A 233 8.68 -27.46 -12.97
CA SER A 233 7.69 -26.42 -13.16
C SER A 233 6.35 -26.81 -12.52
N PHE A 234 5.49 -25.81 -12.26
CA PHE A 234 4.13 -26.05 -11.78
C PHE A 234 3.33 -26.99 -12.70
N TYR A 235 3.50 -26.89 -14.01
CA TYR A 235 2.85 -27.78 -14.96
C TYR A 235 3.29 -29.24 -14.81
N GLN A 236 4.60 -29.48 -14.62
CA GLN A 236 5.12 -30.82 -14.37
C GLN A 236 4.60 -31.37 -13.05
N TYR A 237 4.55 -30.55 -12.00
CA TYR A 237 3.90 -30.92 -10.75
C TYR A 237 2.42 -31.30 -10.95
N ALA A 238 1.65 -30.48 -11.65
CA ALA A 238 0.25 -30.78 -11.94
C ALA A 238 0.05 -32.11 -12.69
N LYS A 239 1.02 -32.50 -13.54
CA LYS A 239 1.04 -33.80 -14.22
C LYS A 239 1.40 -34.97 -13.31
N ILE A 240 2.31 -34.76 -12.34
CA ILE A 240 2.61 -35.76 -11.30
C ILE A 240 1.33 -36.03 -10.48
N GLU A 241 0.69 -34.97 -9.99
CA GLU A 241 -0.56 -35.08 -9.22
C GLU A 241 -1.70 -35.76 -10.02
N GLU A 242 -1.84 -35.45 -11.31
CA GLU A 242 -2.79 -36.14 -12.20
C GLU A 242 -2.50 -37.64 -12.27
N SER A 243 -1.23 -38.03 -12.42
CA SER A 243 -0.83 -39.45 -12.46
C SER A 243 -1.04 -40.19 -11.14
N GLU A 244 -1.12 -39.45 -10.04
CA GLU A 244 -1.43 -39.97 -8.69
C GLU A 244 -2.94 -39.95 -8.39
N GLY A 245 -3.79 -39.59 -9.37
CA GLY A 245 -5.25 -39.65 -9.28
C GLY A 245 -5.93 -38.30 -8.99
N SER A 246 -5.18 -37.20 -8.96
CA SER A 246 -5.69 -35.86 -8.66
C SER A 246 -5.90 -35.03 -9.94
N ASN A 247 -6.98 -35.32 -10.67
CA ASN A 247 -7.31 -34.64 -11.93
C ASN A 247 -7.66 -33.14 -11.77
N TYR A 248 -7.90 -32.67 -10.55
CA TYR A 248 -8.32 -31.29 -10.31
C TYR A 248 -7.20 -30.28 -10.60
N VAL A 249 -5.95 -30.63 -10.25
CA VAL A 249 -4.80 -29.72 -10.36
C VAL A 249 -4.53 -29.37 -11.82
N ILE A 250 -4.58 -30.36 -12.71
CA ILE A 250 -4.34 -30.15 -14.14
C ILE A 250 -5.52 -29.44 -14.84
N ASN A 251 -6.76 -29.75 -14.46
CA ASN A 251 -7.95 -29.16 -15.07
C ASN A 251 -8.12 -27.67 -14.74
N SER A 252 -7.53 -27.22 -13.63
CA SER A 252 -7.52 -25.83 -13.20
C SER A 252 -6.27 -25.05 -13.64
N TYR A 253 -5.28 -25.73 -14.24
CA TYR A 253 -4.07 -25.09 -14.73
C TYR A 253 -4.37 -24.23 -15.97
N VAL A 254 -3.96 -22.97 -15.89
CA VAL A 254 -3.89 -22.08 -17.03
C VAL A 254 -2.44 -21.72 -17.26
N LYS A 255 -1.95 -21.87 -18.49
CA LYS A 255 -0.57 -21.48 -18.83
C LYS A 255 -0.45 -19.95 -18.77
N PRO A 256 0.49 -19.40 -17.97
CA PRO A 256 0.69 -17.95 -17.86
C PRO A 256 1.18 -17.24 -19.15
#